data_AF-A0ABD0P100-F1
#
_entry.id   AF-A0ABD0P100-F1
#
_cell.length_a   1.000
_cell.length_b   1.000
_cell.length_c   1.000
_cell.angle_alpha   90.00
_cell.angle_beta   90.00
_cell.angle_gamma   90.00
#
_symmetry.space_group_name_H-M   'P 1'
#
loop_
_entity.id
_entity.type
_entity.pdbx_description
1 polymer ?
#
loop_
_entity_poly.entity_id
_entity_poly.type
_entity_poly.pdbx_seq_one_letter_code
_entity_poly.pdbx_strand_id
1 'polypeptide(L)' 'LGLDPKLLAKILNMSSGRCWSSDKYNPVPGVMEGVPSANNYQGGFGTKLMAK' A
#
# COMPACT_ATOMS: atom_id res chain seq x y z
N LEU A 1 -18.28 -3.59 -3.74
CA LEU A 1 -18.22 -2.24 -3.13
C LEU A 1 -17.82 -1.15 -4.12
N GLY A 2 -17.05 -1.44 -5.19
CA GLY A 2 -16.86 -0.50 -6.32
C GLY A 2 -16.18 0.82 -5.96
N LEU A 3 -15.42 0.85 -4.86
CA LEU A 3 -14.78 2.05 -4.36
C LEU A 3 -13.47 2.31 -5.09
N ASP A 4 -13.18 3.59 -5.35
CA ASP A 4 -11.88 4.01 -5.85
C ASP A 4 -10.81 3.76 -4.77
N PRO A 5 -9.78 2.94 -5.06
CA PRO A 5 -8.72 2.62 -4.11
C PRO A 5 -7.94 3.85 -3.64
N LYS A 6 -7.81 4.91 -4.44
CA LYS A 6 -7.15 6.16 -4.02
C LYS A 6 -7.97 6.90 -2.96
N LEU A 7 -9.28 7.00 -3.19
CA LEU A 7 -10.20 7.61 -2.24
C LEU A 7 -10.25 6.82 -0.93
N LEU A 8 -10.31 5.49 -1.02
CA LEU A 8 -10.31 4.61 0.15
C LEU A 8 -9.00 4.74 0.95
N ALA A 9 -7.85 4.73 0.28
CA ALA A 9 -6.56 4.93 0.94
C ALA A 9 -6.47 6.29 1.65
N LYS A 10 -6.98 7.36 1.02
CA LYS A 10 -7.06 8.69 1.66
C LYS A 10 -7.88 8.65 2.95
N ILE A 11 -9.07 8.04 2.91
CA ILE A 11 -9.97 7.93 4.08
C ILE A 11 -9.32 7.10 5.20
N LEU A 12 -8.72 5.97 4.86
CA LEU A 12 -8.03 5.11 5.84
C LEU A 12 -6.86 5.86 6.50
N ASN A 13 -6.08 6.60 5.72
CA ASN A 13 -4.91 7.32 6.21
C ASN A 13 -5.25 8.59 7.03
N MET A 14 -6.48 9.09 6.97
CA MET A 14 -6.96 10.21 7.80
C MET A 14 -7.84 9.76 8.99
N SER A 15 -8.01 8.46 9.18
CA SER A 15 -8.86 7.87 10.22
C SER A 15 -8.07 6.98 11.17
N SER A 16 -8.76 6.32 12.10
CA SER A 16 -8.17 5.37 13.06
C SER A 16 -7.55 4.12 12.43
N GLY A 17 -7.88 3.82 11.16
CA GLY A 17 -7.32 2.69 10.40
C GLY A 17 -5.94 2.94 9.79
N ARG A 18 -5.34 4.13 10.00
CA ARG A 18 -4.04 4.48 9.46
C ARG A 18 -2.93 3.59 10.04
N CYS A 19 -2.12 3.00 9.18
CA CYS A 19 -0.90 2.30 9.56
C CYS A 19 0.24 2.59 8.57
N TRP A 20 1.47 2.15 8.90
CA TRP A 20 2.63 2.35 8.02
C TRP A 20 2.40 1.72 6.64
N SER A 21 1.78 0.54 6.58
CA SER A 21 1.47 -0.14 5.33
C SER A 21 0.46 0.62 4.46
N SER A 22 -0.48 1.37 5.04
CA SER A 22 -1.47 2.12 4.24
C SER A 22 -0.97 3.52 3.82
N ASP A 23 -0.15 4.17 4.65
CA ASP A 23 0.31 5.55 4.48
C ASP A 23 1.68 5.67 3.80
N LYS A 24 2.56 4.67 3.95
CA LYS A 24 3.94 4.71 3.42
C LYS A 24 4.27 3.57 2.47
N TYR A 25 3.48 2.50 2.46
CA TYR A 25 3.79 1.30 1.67
C TYR A 25 2.55 0.63 1.10
N ASN A 26 1.65 1.44 0.50
CA ASN A 26 0.33 0.97 0.10
C ASN A 26 0.45 -0.21 -0.87
N PRO A 27 -0.17 -1.37 -0.57
CA PRO A 27 -0.02 -2.56 -1.39
C PRO A 27 -0.81 -2.51 -2.70
N VAL A 28 -1.69 -1.52 -2.90
CA VAL A 28 -2.53 -1.41 -4.10
C VAL A 28 -1.77 -0.67 -5.22
N PRO A 29 -1.60 -1.29 -6.40
CA PRO A 29 -0.94 -0.65 -7.54
C PRO A 29 -1.63 0.66 -7.94
N GLY A 30 -0.83 1.69 -8.25
CA GLY A 30 -1.34 2.98 -8.71
C GLY A 30 -1.91 3.90 -7.62
N VAL A 31 -1.94 3.48 -6.36
CA VAL A 31 -2.36 4.36 -5.24
C VAL A 31 -1.23 5.26 -4.77
N MET A 32 0.01 4.77 -4.81
CA MET A 32 1.19 5.48 -4.33
C MET A 32 2.36 5.24 -5.28
N GLU A 33 3.14 6.28 -5.56
CA GLU A 33 4.35 6.19 -6.38
C GLU A 33 5.57 5.85 -5.49
N GLY A 34 6.60 5.23 -6.07
CA GLY A 34 7.85 4.91 -5.35
C GLY A 34 7.79 3.71 -4.38
N VAL A 35 6.68 2.98 -4.36
CA VAL A 35 6.51 1.73 -3.59
C VAL A 35 6.48 0.51 -4.51
N PRO A 36 6.81 -0.72 -4.04
CA PRO A 36 6.87 -1.90 -4.91
C PRO A 36 5.55 -2.20 -5.63
N SER A 37 4.40 -1.87 -5.04
CA SER A 37 3.10 -2.05 -5.69
C SER A 37 2.95 -1.26 -6.99
N ALA A 38 3.68 -0.14 -7.15
CA ALA A 38 3.75 0.62 -8.40
C ALA A 38 4.76 0.05 -9.42
N ASN A 39 5.58 -0.92 -9.04
CA ASN A 39 6.60 -1.54 -9.87
C ASN A 39 6.49 -3.08 -9.90
N ASN A 40 5.28 -3.60 -10.09
CA ASN A 40 5.01 -5.05 -10.15
C ASN A 40 5.58 -5.86 -8.97
N TYR A 41 5.61 -5.25 -7.77
CA TYR A 41 6.17 -5.81 -6.54
C TYR A 41 7.65 -6.20 -6.62
N GLN A 42 8.41 -5.59 -7.53
CA GLN A 42 9.86 -5.80 -7.63
C GLN A 42 10.62 -4.99 -6.58
N GLY A 43 11.70 -5.57 -6.04
CA GLY A 43 12.52 -4.95 -5.00
C GLY A 43 11.86 -4.94 -3.61
N GLY A 44 12.24 -3.99 -2.77
CA GLY A 44 11.70 -3.86 -1.41
C GLY A 44 12.09 -4.99 -0.46
N PHE A 45 11.18 -5.33 0.46
CA PHE A 45 11.38 -6.42 1.41
C PHE A 45 10.75 -7.72 0.90
N GLY A 46 11.59 -8.68 0.54
CA GLY A 46 11.16 -9.93 -0.09
C GLY A 46 10.24 -10.77 0.80
N THR A 47 9.22 -11.38 0.21
CA THR A 47 8.23 -12.21 0.92
C THR A 47 8.88 -13.37 1.69
N LYS A 48 9.96 -13.94 1.15
CA LYS A 48 10.76 -15.00 1.81
C LYS A 48 11.47 -14.52 3.08
N LEU A 49 11.77 -13.23 3.19
CA LEU A 49 12.38 -12.63 4.39
C LEU A 49 11.32 -12.24 5.42
N MET A 50 10.11 -11.89 4.97
CA MET A 50 8.98 -11.58 5.87
C MET A 50 8.41 -12.82 6.55
N ALA A 51 8.44 -13.98 5.89
CA ALA A 51 7.90 -15.24 6.43
C ALA A 51 8.83 -15.95 7.43
N LYS A 52 9.84 -15.25 7.97
CA LYS A 52 10.83 -15.78 8.90
C LYS A 52 10.70 -15.09 10.25
#